data_AF-A0A1V5HSH6-F1
#
_entry.id   AF-A0A1V5HSH6-F1
#
_cell.length_a   1.000
_cell.length_b   1.000
_cell.length_c   1.000
_cell.angle_alpha   90.00
_cell.angle_beta   90.00
_cell.angle_gamma   90.00
#
_symmetry.space_group_name_H-M   'P 1'
#
loop_
_entity.id
_entity.type
_entity.pdbx_description
1 polymer ?
#
loop_
_entity_poly.entity_id
_entity_poly.type
_entity_poly.pdbx_seq_one_letter_code
_entity_poly.pdbx_strand_id
1 'polypeptide(L)'
;MTLVIQAVTIAGEILEGARWPSGLMWVQEGQSLTLSAPVKDRDLLEYVRRQASRDCLVDRDGKSHTVSMACRVEKVRHMVSTDSGATETLVTVCPINRFVEGVLTYALKPSMCDPRFAAAVRREPGPEVKKPRGRPAS
;
A
#
# COMPACT_ATOMS: atom_id res chain seq x y z
N MET A 1 -10.58 -12.12 -20.52
CA MET A 1 -10.74 -10.78 -19.92
C MET A 1 -9.63 -10.64 -18.90
N THR A 2 -8.74 -9.66 -19.07
CA THR A 2 -7.56 -9.51 -18.21
C THR A 2 -7.78 -8.28 -17.33
N LEU A 3 -7.82 -8.48 -16.02
CA LEU A 3 -7.94 -7.38 -15.07
C LEU A 3 -6.55 -6.80 -14.85
N VAL A 4 -6.42 -5.49 -15.11
CA VAL A 4 -5.19 -4.75 -14.92
C VAL A 4 -5.49 -3.70 -13.87
N ILE A 5 -5.11 -3.98 -12.63
CA ILE A 5 -5.09 -2.93 -11.59
C ILE A 5 -4.03 -1.93 -12.07
N GLN A 6 -4.41 -0.69 -12.36
CA GLN A 6 -3.44 0.32 -12.81
C GLN A 6 -3.17 1.35 -11.73
N ALA A 7 -4.06 1.53 -10.75
CA ALA A 7 -4.03 2.66 -9.85
C ALA A 7 -4.28 2.22 -8.39
N VAL A 8 -3.30 2.49 -7.52
CA VAL A 8 -3.55 2.53 -6.07
C VAL A 8 -3.48 3.99 -5.63
N THR A 9 -4.52 4.48 -4.96
CA THR A 9 -4.46 5.83 -4.40
C THR A 9 -3.72 5.78 -3.07
N ILE A 10 -2.62 6.51 -2.98
CA ILE A 10 -1.86 6.71 -1.74
C ILE A 10 -1.78 8.21 -1.49
N ALA A 11 -2.17 8.67 -0.30
CA ALA A 11 -2.08 10.08 0.08
C ALA A 11 -2.73 11.08 -0.90
N GLY A 12 -3.74 10.65 -1.67
CA GLY A 12 -4.41 11.49 -2.68
C GLY A 12 -3.75 11.49 -4.06
N GLU A 13 -2.65 10.76 -4.25
CA GLU A 13 -2.01 10.57 -5.55
C GLU A 13 -2.29 9.17 -6.11
N ILE A 14 -2.50 9.09 -7.43
CA ILE A 14 -2.61 7.83 -8.14
C ILE A 14 -1.19 7.28 -8.36
N LEU A 15 -0.89 6.14 -7.75
CA LEU A 15 0.24 5.32 -8.15
C LEU A 15 -0.15 4.50 -9.37
N GLU A 16 0.11 5.06 -10.55
CA GLU A 16 0.10 4.33 -11.81
C GLU A 16 1.40 3.53 -11.92
N GLY A 17 1.38 2.23 -11.62
CA GLY A 17 2.64 1.50 -11.65
C GLY A 17 2.63 0.01 -11.42
N ALA A 18 1.50 -0.59 -11.09
CA ALA A 18 1.51 -2.01 -10.74
C ALA A 18 0.41 -2.76 -11.47
N ARG A 19 0.73 -3.21 -12.69
CA ARG A 19 -0.07 -4.19 -13.41
C ARG A 19 -0.12 -5.48 -12.59
N TRP A 20 -1.17 -5.68 -11.79
CA TRP A 20 -1.44 -6.97 -11.18
C TRP A 20 -2.31 -7.79 -12.12
N PRO A 21 -1.78 -8.85 -12.75
CA PRO A 21 -2.63 -9.81 -13.44
C PRO A 21 -3.45 -10.52 -12.38
N SER A 22 -4.74 -10.21 -12.31
CA SER A 22 -5.66 -11.00 -11.50
C SER A 22 -6.52 -11.85 -12.43
N GLY A 23 -6.67 -13.14 -12.10
CA GLY A 23 -7.67 -14.03 -12.71
C GLY A 23 -9.10 -13.70 -12.28
N LEU A 24 -9.31 -12.56 -11.59
CA LEU A 24 -10.62 -12.11 -11.14
C LEU A 24 -11.35 -11.53 -12.33
N MET A 25 -12.32 -12.29 -12.84
CA MET A 25 -13.18 -11.82 -13.93
C MET A 25 -14.23 -10.80 -13.47
N TRP A 26 -14.45 -10.67 -12.16
CA TRP A 26 -15.53 -9.85 -11.59
C TRP A 26 -15.08 -9.24 -10.27
N VAL A 27 -14.94 -7.91 -10.24
CA VAL A 27 -14.64 -7.10 -9.06
C VAL A 27 -15.71 -6.01 -8.97
N GLN A 28 -16.21 -5.75 -7.77
CA GLN A 28 -17.24 -4.72 -7.53
C GLN A 28 -16.71 -3.59 -6.65
N GLU A 29 -17.29 -2.40 -6.79
CA GLU A 29 -17.04 -1.28 -5.89
C GLU A 29 -17.45 -1.64 -4.45
N GLY A 30 -16.67 -1.16 -3.47
CA GLY A 30 -16.83 -1.48 -2.06
C GLY A 30 -16.23 -2.83 -1.62
N GLN A 31 -15.89 -3.72 -2.56
CA GLN A 31 -15.27 -5.02 -2.27
C GLN A 31 -13.85 -4.84 -1.70
N SER A 32 -13.47 -5.71 -0.78
CA SER A 32 -12.08 -5.82 -0.32
C SER A 32 -11.27 -6.72 -1.25
N LEU A 33 -10.07 -6.29 -1.59
CA LEU A 33 -9.08 -7.05 -2.36
C LEU A 33 -7.75 -7.05 -1.61
N THR A 34 -6.95 -8.07 -1.87
CA THR A 34 -5.59 -8.16 -1.33
C THR A 34 -4.60 -7.85 -2.45
N LEU A 35 -3.75 -6.84 -2.24
CA LEU A 35 -2.61 -6.56 -3.09
C LEU A 35 -1.37 -7.21 -2.49
N SER A 36 -0.61 -7.94 -3.29
CA SER A 36 0.64 -8.55 -2.85
C SER A 36 1.81 -7.85 -3.52
N ALA A 37 2.75 -7.37 -2.71
CA ALA A 37 3.98 -6.72 -3.18
C ALA A 37 5.21 -7.45 -2.64
N PRO A 38 6.21 -7.76 -3.50
CA PRO A 38 7.47 -8.32 -3.03
C PRO A 38 8.23 -7.25 -2.24
N VAL A 39 8.73 -7.62 -1.05
CA VAL A 39 9.48 -6.71 -0.17
C VAL A 39 10.82 -7.34 0.20
N LYS A 40 11.90 -6.58 0.00
CA LYS A 40 13.27 -6.99 0.37
C LYS A 40 13.79 -6.33 1.65
N ASP A 41 13.16 -5.22 2.07
CA ASP A 41 13.53 -4.48 3.28
C ASP A 41 13.19 -5.31 4.53
N ARG A 42 14.22 -5.74 5.26
CA ARG A 42 14.07 -6.58 6.46
C ARG A 42 13.41 -5.83 7.61
N ASP A 43 13.68 -4.53 7.75
CA ASP A 43 13.14 -3.73 8.84
C ASP A 43 11.64 -3.55 8.66
N LEU A 44 11.20 -3.34 7.42
CA LEU A 44 9.77 -3.30 7.08
C LEU A 44 9.10 -4.64 7.39
N LEU A 45 9.69 -5.77 6.96
CA LEU A 45 9.12 -7.09 7.19
C LEU A 45 8.99 -7.41 8.69
N GLU A 46 10.00 -7.08 9.49
CA GLU A 46 9.97 -7.29 10.92
C GLU A 46 9.00 -6.33 11.62
N TYR A 47 8.90 -5.09 11.17
CA TYR A 47 7.91 -4.14 11.66
C TYR A 47 6.48 -4.64 11.41
N VAL A 48 6.17 -5.10 10.20
CA VAL A 48 4.83 -5.64 9.88
C VAL A 48 4.51 -6.88 10.71
N ARG A 49 5.46 -7.83 10.85
CA ARG A 49 5.27 -9.02 11.70
C ARG A 49 4.98 -8.67 13.15
N ARG A 50 5.64 -7.64 13.70
CA ARG A 50 5.42 -7.19 15.09
C ARG A 50 4.05 -6.56 15.31
N GLN A 51 3.55 -5.81 14.32
CA GLN A 51 2.22 -5.19 14.41
C GLN A 51 1.08 -6.21 14.35
N ALA A 52 1.32 -7.40 13.79
CA ALA A 52 0.38 -8.52 13.73
C ALA A 52 -1.02 -8.12 13.20
N SER A 53 -1.07 -7.19 12.26
CA SER A 53 -2.33 -6.71 11.68
C SER A 53 -2.93 -7.75 10.74
N ARG A 54 -4.22 -8.04 10.87
CA ARG A 54 -4.95 -8.91 9.93
C ARG A 54 -5.04 -8.32 8.51
N ASP A 55 -4.89 -7.01 8.39
CA ASP A 55 -5.02 -6.28 7.13
C ASP A 55 -3.68 -6.22 6.36
N CYS A 56 -2.59 -6.69 6.97
CA CYS A 56 -1.27 -6.73 6.36
C CYS A 56 -0.48 -7.97 6.81
N LEU A 57 -0.29 -8.93 5.90
CA LEU A 57 0.33 -10.21 6.19
C LEU A 57 1.67 -10.34 5.47
N VAL A 58 2.67 -10.91 6.16
CA VAL A 58 3.97 -11.23 5.57
C VAL A 58 4.01 -12.72 5.25
N ASP A 59 4.08 -13.04 3.96
CA ASP A 59 4.34 -14.38 3.46
C ASP A 59 5.83 -14.54 3.10
N ARG A 60 6.31 -15.77 3.17
CA ARG A 60 7.67 -16.15 2.81
C ARG A 60 7.62 -17.37 1.89
N ASP A 61 8.05 -17.15 0.65
CA ASP A 61 8.30 -18.21 -0.32
C ASP A 61 9.81 -18.40 -0.51
N GLY A 62 10.37 -19.40 0.17
CA GLY A 62 11.81 -19.68 0.18
C GLY A 62 12.65 -18.53 0.75
N LYS A 63 13.33 -17.78 -0.13
CA LYS A 63 14.14 -16.59 0.22
C LYS A 63 13.39 -15.28 -0.06
N SER A 64 12.30 -15.33 -0.80
CA SER A 64 11.48 -14.17 -1.16
C SER A 64 10.43 -13.91 -0.09
N HIS A 65 10.18 -12.64 0.17
CA HIS A 65 9.13 -12.21 1.07
C HIS A 65 8.13 -11.35 0.32
N THR A 66 6.85 -11.58 0.59
CA THR A 66 5.75 -10.86 -0.01
C THR A 66 4.88 -10.30 1.10
N VAL A 67 4.48 -9.05 0.97
CA VAL A 67 3.53 -8.43 1.88
C VAL A 67 2.18 -8.32 1.18
N SER A 68 1.18 -8.94 1.78
CA SER A 68 -0.21 -8.93 1.33
C SER A 68 -0.99 -7.87 2.11
N MET A 69 -1.62 -6.95 1.39
CA MET A 69 -2.20 -5.71 1.91
C MET A 69 -3.67 -5.60 1.52
N ALA A 70 -4.55 -5.48 2.50
CA ALA A 70 -5.98 -5.32 2.26
C ALA A 70 -6.32 -3.90 1.80
N CYS A 71 -6.96 -3.81 0.64
CA CYS A 71 -7.45 -2.59 0.04
C CYS A 71 -8.95 -2.71 -0.23
N ARG A 72 -9.65 -1.58 -0.27
CA ARG A 72 -11.02 -1.49 -0.75
C ARG A 72 -11.04 -0.97 -2.17
N VAL A 73 -11.90 -1.56 -3.00
CA VAL A 73 -12.20 -1.07 -4.34
C VAL A 73 -13.08 0.17 -4.20
N GLU A 74 -12.58 1.30 -4.68
CA GLU A 74 -13.34 2.55 -4.69
C GLU A 74 -14.09 2.74 -6.01
N LYS A 75 -13.44 2.40 -7.12
CA LYS A 75 -14.02 2.57 -8.47
C LYS A 75 -13.63 1.44 -9.40
N VAL A 76 -14.57 1.03 -10.25
CA VAL A 76 -14.32 0.06 -11.33
C VAL A 76 -14.69 0.70 -12.67
N ARG A 77 -13.79 0.61 -13.65
CA ARG A 77 -14.03 1.08 -15.00
C ARG A 77 -13.60 0.04 -16.02
N HIS A 78 -14.48 -0.28 -16.95
CA HIS A 78 -14.15 -1.14 -18.09
C HIS A 78 -13.79 -0.28 -19.29
N MET A 79 -12.72 -0.62 -19.98
CA MET A 79 -12.28 0.05 -21.20
C MET A 79 -11.91 -0.99 -22.24
N VAL A 80 -12.03 -0.62 -23.51
CA VAL A 80 -11.46 -1.42 -24.60
C VAL A 80 -10.10 -0.80 -24.93
N SER A 81 -9.04 -1.58 -24.76
CA SER A 81 -7.67 -1.21 -25.07
C SER A 81 -7.53 -0.98 -26.56
N THR A 82 -7.14 0.22 -26.96
CA THR A 82 -6.94 0.57 -28.39
C THR A 82 -5.78 -0.19 -29.01
N ASP A 83 -4.79 -0.59 -28.20
CA ASP A 83 -3.58 -1.28 -28.66
C ASP A 83 -3.81 -2.78 -28.86
N SER A 84 -4.59 -3.41 -27.97
CA SER A 84 -4.82 -4.86 -27.99
C SER A 84 -6.21 -5.27 -28.49
N GLY A 85 -7.14 -4.32 -28.63
CA GLY A 85 -8.55 -4.58 -28.94
C GLY A 85 -9.31 -5.32 -27.83
N ALA A 86 -8.65 -5.61 -26.70
CA ALA A 86 -9.23 -6.38 -25.61
C ALA A 86 -9.91 -5.48 -24.57
N THR A 87 -10.97 -5.99 -23.93
CA THR A 87 -11.56 -5.34 -22.75
C THR A 87 -10.62 -5.47 -21.55
N GLU A 88 -10.17 -4.34 -21.03
CA GLU A 88 -9.41 -4.18 -19.81
C GLU A 88 -10.32 -3.65 -18.69
N THR A 89 -10.20 -4.21 -17.49
CA THR A 89 -10.86 -3.68 -16.30
C THR A 89 -9.83 -2.94 -15.46
N LEU A 90 -10.07 -1.64 -15.28
CA LEU A 90 -9.33 -0.77 -14.39
C LEU A 90 -10.04 -0.70 -13.05
N VAL A 91 -9.27 -0.87 -11.99
CA VAL A 91 -9.75 -0.82 -10.61
C VAL A 91 -8.93 0.22 -9.87
N THR A 92 -9.61 1.18 -9.25
CA THR A 92 -9.01 2.09 -8.27
C THR A 92 -9.23 1.51 -6.89
N VAL A 93 -8.14 1.35 -6.15
CA VAL A 93 -8.18 0.79 -4.80
C VAL A 93 -7.55 1.75 -3.79
N CYS A 94 -8.09 1.73 -2.57
CA CYS A 94 -7.60 2.49 -1.42
C CYS A 94 -7.19 1.52 -0.30
N PRO A 95 -6.09 1.77 0.43
CA PRO A 95 -5.75 1.01 1.63
C PRO A 95 -6.91 1.01 2.65
N ILE A 96 -7.18 -0.14 3.28
CA ILE A 96 -8.30 -0.24 4.24
C ILE A 96 -8.07 0.54 5.53
N ASN A 97 -6.81 0.87 5.84
CA ASN A 97 -6.43 1.67 7.00
C ASN A 97 -5.07 2.38 6.78
N ARG A 98 -4.71 3.28 7.71
CA ARG A 98 -3.45 4.04 7.67
C ARG A 98 -2.19 3.20 7.78
N PHE A 99 -2.28 2.04 8.44
CA PHE A 99 -1.14 1.14 8.56
C PHE A 99 -0.80 0.50 7.21
N VAL A 100 -1.81 -0.02 6.50
CA VAL A 100 -1.66 -0.56 5.14
C VAL A 100 -1.16 0.52 4.19
N GLU A 101 -1.69 1.74 4.29
CA GLU A 101 -1.20 2.88 3.51
C GLU A 101 0.29 3.14 3.76
N GLY A 102 0.71 3.19 5.03
CA GLY A 102 2.11 3.38 5.40
C GLY A 102 3.02 2.29 4.84
N VAL A 103 2.64 1.02 4.97
CA VAL A 103 3.40 -0.13 4.42
C VAL A 103 3.52 -0.03 2.91
N LEU A 104 2.41 0.21 2.22
CA LEU A 104 2.37 0.30 0.77
C LEU A 104 3.20 1.49 0.25
N THR A 105 3.07 2.65 0.90
CA THR A 105 3.86 3.85 0.56
C THR A 105 5.35 3.60 0.78
N TYR A 106 5.72 3.03 1.92
CA TYR A 106 7.11 2.72 2.23
C TYR A 106 7.70 1.72 1.21
N ALA A 107 6.93 0.71 0.80
CA ALA A 107 7.39 -0.30 -0.15
C ALA A 107 7.53 0.23 -1.59
N LEU A 108 6.63 1.10 -2.05
CA LEU A 108 6.57 1.55 -3.45
C LEU A 108 7.21 2.91 -3.69
N LYS A 109 7.04 3.86 -2.76
CA LYS A 109 7.59 5.22 -2.84
C LYS A 109 8.12 5.67 -1.46
N PRO A 110 9.28 5.15 -1.00
CA PRO A 110 9.84 5.50 0.30
C PRO A 110 10.01 7.01 0.52
N SER A 111 10.29 7.77 -0.54
CA SER A 111 10.44 9.24 -0.49
C SER A 111 9.15 10.00 -0.14
N MET A 112 7.99 9.37 -0.31
CA MET A 112 6.68 9.94 0.01
C MET A 112 6.09 9.38 1.31
N CYS A 113 6.80 8.45 1.97
CA CYS A 113 6.33 7.84 3.19
C CYS A 113 6.34 8.86 4.34
N ASP A 114 5.34 8.79 5.23
CA ASP A 114 5.32 9.58 6.46
C ASP A 114 6.65 9.35 7.22
N PRO A 115 7.43 10.41 7.51
CA PRO A 115 8.70 10.28 8.22
C PRO A 115 8.57 9.58 9.57
N ARG A 116 7.42 9.71 10.26
CA ARG A 116 7.17 9.02 11.54
C ARG A 116 7.00 7.53 11.34
N PHE A 117 6.32 7.12 10.27
CA PHE A 117 6.18 5.71 9.91
C PHE A 117 7.54 5.14 9.50
N ALA A 118 8.30 5.85 8.66
CA ALA A 118 9.64 5.43 8.25
C ALA A 118 10.60 5.27 9.43
N ALA A 119 10.59 6.22 10.38
CA ALA A 119 11.38 6.13 11.61
C ALA A 119 10.95 4.94 12.47
N ALA A 120 9.65 4.68 12.61
CA ALA A 120 9.13 3.53 13.35
C ALA A 120 9.57 2.19 12.73
N VAL A 121 9.60 2.08 11.40
CA VAL A 121 10.13 0.92 10.68
C VAL A 121 11.60 0.71 10.99
N ARG A 122 12.42 1.77 10.86
CA ARG A 122 13.88 1.74 11.08
C ARG A 122 14.30 1.71 12.55
N ARG A 123 13.34 1.81 13.47
CA ARG A 123 13.58 1.94 14.92
C ARG A 123 14.46 3.15 15.26
N GLU A 124 14.41 4.19 14.43
CA GLU A 124 15.06 5.46 14.73
C GLU A 124 14.23 6.20 15.78
N PRO A 125 14.86 6.95 16.71
CA PRO A 125 14.11 7.85 17.56
C PRO A 125 13.32 8.81 16.66
N GLY A 126 11.98 8.77 16.78
CA GLY A 126 11.10 9.60 15.97
C GLY A 126 11.48 11.08 16.09
N PRO A 127 11.15 11.92 15.09
CA PRO A 127 11.52 13.32 15.11
C PRO A 127 11.02 13.97 16.40
N GLU A 128 11.93 14.54 17.19
CA GLU A 128 11.60 15.22 18.42
C GLU A 128 10.55 16.29 18.14
N VAL A 129 9.35 16.11 18.69
CA VAL A 129 8.35 17.16 18.72
C VAL A 129 8.90 18.22 19.68
N LYS A 130 9.52 19.27 19.14
CA LYS A 130 9.93 20.44 19.91
C LYS A 130 8.70 20.99 20.62
N LYS A 131 8.54 20.66 21.91
CA LYS A 131 7.52 21.28 22.77
C LYS A 131 7.72 22.80 22.70
N PRO A 132 6.66 23.58 22.46
CA PRO A 132 6.77 25.03 22.56
C PRO A 132 7.27 25.35 23.98
N ARG A 133 8.40 26.05 24.07
CA ARG A 133 8.93 26.55 25.35
C ARG A 133 7.92 27.55 25.91
N GLY A 134 7.01 27.08 26.75
CA GLY A 134 6.18 27.92 27.59
C GLY A 134 7.10 28.74 28.48
N ARG A 135 7.00 30.07 28.35
CA ARG A 135 7.66 31.05 29.25
C ARG A 135 7.33 30.71 30.71
N PRO A 136 8.28 30.79 31.64
CA PRO A 136 7.93 30.82 33.05
C PRO A 136 7.11 32.09 33.31
N ALA A 137 5.92 31.91 33.87
CA ALA A 137 5.14 33.01 34.42
C ALA A 137 5.98 33.67 35.53
N SER A 138 6.17 34.98 35.41
CA SER A 138 6.80 35.83 36.41
C SER A 138 5.80 36.20 37.50
#